data_AF-A0A356TGU0-F1
#
_entry.id   AF-A0A356TGU0-F1
#
_cell.length_a   1.000
_cell.length_b   1.000
_cell.length_c   1.000
_cell.angle_alpha   90.00
_cell.angle_beta   90.00
_cell.angle_gamma   90.00
#
_symmetry.space_group_name_H-M   'P 1'
#
loop_
_entity.id
_entity.type
_entity.pdbx_description
1 polymer ?
#
loop_
_entity_poly.entity_id
_entity_poly.type
_entity_poly.pdbx_seq_one_letter_code
_entity_poly.pdbx_strand_id
1 'polypeptide(L)'
;GEGVFNAPDLTIVGLEVSLVGCPGTVRLRARVGNEGNLGVAAGVPVTFRRGTMAAPGDVLGTVTTTVPLLPGASTVVELDAALEGDAPFAFLATVDDDGAGAGLTVECDEDDNEADIDGVDCDILF
;
A
#
# COMPACT_ATOMS: atom_id res chain seq x y z
N GLY A 1 -17.67 14.62 -6.54
CA GLY A 1 -18.28 15.35 -5.40
C GLY A 1 -17.27 16.36 -4.93
N GLU A 2 -17.71 17.45 -4.33
CA GLU A 2 -16.86 18.59 -3.96
C GLU A 2 -15.83 18.18 -2.91
N GLY A 3 -14.54 18.23 -3.26
CA GLY A 3 -13.44 17.97 -2.34
C GLY A 3 -13.56 18.84 -1.09
N VAL A 4 -13.61 18.20 0.06
CA VAL A 4 -13.66 18.88 1.35
C VAL A 4 -12.26 19.47 1.56
N PHE A 5 -12.09 20.78 1.35
CA PHE A 5 -10.79 21.48 1.48
C PHE A 5 -10.04 21.24 2.82
N ASN A 6 -10.73 20.70 3.82
CA ASN A 6 -10.21 20.31 5.13
C ASN A 6 -10.41 18.80 5.41
N ALA A 7 -9.98 17.92 4.51
CA ALA A 7 -9.97 16.48 4.71
C ALA A 7 -8.52 15.93 4.71
N PRO A 8 -8.31 14.69 5.18
CA PRO A 8 -7.11 13.92 4.91
C PRO A 8 -6.96 13.60 3.42
N ASP A 9 -5.76 13.18 3.02
CA ASP A 9 -5.44 12.73 1.66
C ASP A 9 -4.36 11.64 1.76
N LEU A 10 -4.76 10.39 1.89
CA LEU A 10 -3.90 9.26 2.17
C LEU A 10 -3.44 8.65 0.86
N THR A 11 -2.13 8.58 0.69
CA THR A 11 -1.52 8.01 -0.51
C THR A 11 -0.37 7.08 -0.17
N ILE A 12 -0.08 6.13 -1.07
CA ILE A 12 1.14 5.35 -1.02
C ILE A 12 2.26 6.13 -1.72
N VAL A 13 3.02 6.91 -0.94
CA VAL A 13 4.16 7.70 -1.46
C VAL A 13 5.36 6.83 -1.89
N GLY A 14 5.33 5.53 -1.60
CA GLY A 14 6.34 4.58 -2.09
C GLY A 14 6.05 3.14 -1.70
N LEU A 15 6.22 2.23 -2.66
CA LEU A 15 6.14 0.78 -2.47
C LEU A 15 7.50 0.16 -2.80
N GLU A 16 8.04 -0.59 -1.83
CA GLU A 16 9.34 -1.26 -1.94
C GLU A 16 9.18 -2.76 -1.71
N VAL A 17 9.99 -3.56 -2.41
CA VAL A 17 10.09 -5.01 -2.17
C VAL A 17 11.50 -5.37 -1.73
N SER A 18 11.61 -6.01 -0.57
CA SER A 18 12.86 -6.62 -0.12
C SER A 18 12.90 -8.10 -0.49
N LEU A 19 13.94 -8.48 -1.22
CA LEU A 19 14.17 -9.84 -1.74
C LEU A 19 14.90 -10.77 -0.76
N VAL A 20 15.08 -10.37 0.51
CA VAL A 20 15.84 -11.14 1.51
C VAL A 20 15.26 -12.55 1.73
N GLY A 21 13.95 -12.74 1.54
CA GLY A 21 13.27 -14.03 1.69
C GLY A 21 13.21 -14.91 0.44
N CYS A 22 13.76 -14.46 -0.70
CA CYS A 22 13.69 -15.20 -1.96
C CYS A 22 14.35 -16.59 -1.85
N PRO A 23 13.86 -17.61 -2.59
CA PRO A 23 12.71 -17.54 -3.50
C PRO A 23 11.36 -17.81 -2.81
N GLY A 24 11.32 -17.98 -1.49
CA GLY A 24 10.11 -18.40 -0.78
C GLY A 24 9.18 -17.26 -0.37
N THR A 25 9.75 -16.12 0.04
CA THR A 25 8.99 -14.95 0.51
C THR A 25 9.63 -13.64 0.07
N VAL A 26 8.86 -12.57 0.11
CA VAL A 26 9.35 -11.19 0.02
C VAL A 26 8.75 -10.37 1.15
N ARG A 27 9.43 -9.27 1.50
CA ARG A 27 8.89 -8.27 2.41
C ARG A 27 8.44 -7.06 1.61
N LEU A 28 7.14 -6.83 1.57
CA LEU A 28 6.53 -5.64 0.99
C LEU A 28 6.55 -4.52 2.04
N ARG A 29 6.92 -3.31 1.63
CA ARG A 29 6.99 -2.13 2.49
C ARG A 29 6.28 -0.99 1.78
N ALA A 30 5.14 -0.57 2.33
CA ALA A 30 4.40 0.57 1.82
C ALA A 30 4.64 1.76 2.75
N ARG A 31 5.12 2.87 2.19
CA ARG A 31 5.17 4.16 2.86
C ARG A 31 3.86 4.88 2.59
N VAL A 32 3.08 5.07 3.66
CA VAL A 32 1.80 5.78 3.65
C VAL A 32 2.05 7.24 4.04
N GLY A 33 1.58 8.17 3.22
CA GLY A 33 1.59 9.62 3.50
C GLY A 33 0.19 10.16 3.76
N ASN A 34 0.12 11.37 4.30
CA ASN A 34 -1.09 12.19 4.32
C ASN A 34 -0.77 13.56 3.69
N GLU A 35 -1.19 13.78 2.45
CA GLU A 35 -0.97 15.02 1.69
C GLU A 35 -2.06 16.08 1.96
N GLY A 36 -3.10 15.70 2.70
CA GLY A 36 -4.25 16.53 3.02
C GLY A 36 -4.01 17.51 4.15
N ASN A 37 -5.08 18.23 4.52
CA ASN A 37 -5.05 19.29 5.54
C ASN A 37 -5.60 18.86 6.91
N LEU A 38 -6.09 17.62 7.04
CA LEU A 38 -6.56 17.05 8.30
C LEU A 38 -5.80 15.76 8.62
N GLY A 39 -5.52 15.54 9.90
CA GLY A 39 -4.89 14.31 10.35
C GLY A 39 -5.88 13.15 10.49
N VAL A 40 -5.37 11.92 10.37
CA VAL A 40 -6.11 10.69 10.69
C VAL A 40 -5.50 9.98 11.90
N ALA A 41 -6.34 9.26 12.63
CA ALA A 41 -5.87 8.41 13.72
C ALA A 41 -5.05 7.24 13.21
N ALA A 42 -4.32 6.57 14.10
CA ALA A 42 -3.75 5.26 13.79
C ALA A 42 -4.86 4.25 13.48
N GLY A 43 -4.52 3.17 12.78
CA GLY A 43 -5.44 2.10 12.45
C GLY A 43 -5.96 2.12 11.02
N VAL A 44 -5.47 3.05 10.18
CA VAL A 44 -5.77 3.08 8.74
C VAL A 44 -5.31 1.77 8.09
N PRO A 45 -6.19 1.04 7.41
CA PRO A 45 -5.82 -0.21 6.77
C PRO A 45 -5.01 0.05 5.50
N VAL A 46 -4.07 -0.85 5.21
CA VAL A 46 -3.30 -0.88 3.97
C VAL A 46 -3.32 -2.32 3.49
N THR A 47 -3.91 -2.54 2.33
CA THR A 47 -4.01 -3.87 1.74
C THR A 47 -2.97 -4.05 0.65
N PHE A 48 -2.23 -5.16 0.75
CA PHE A 48 -1.31 -5.62 -0.27
C PHE A 48 -1.98 -6.69 -1.12
N ARG A 49 -1.82 -6.59 -2.43
CA ARG A 49 -2.37 -7.51 -3.44
C ARG A 49 -1.29 -7.97 -4.41
N ARG A 50 -1.55 -9.10 -5.07
CA ARG A 50 -0.85 -9.46 -6.32
C ARG A 50 -1.28 -8.54 -7.45
N GLY A 51 -0.44 -8.41 -8.47
CA GLY A 51 -0.76 -7.69 -9.70
C GLY A 51 -0.40 -6.21 -9.64
N THR A 52 -0.97 -5.44 -10.58
CA THR A 52 -0.76 -3.99 -10.74
C THR A 52 -2.08 -3.25 -10.58
N MET A 53 -2.08 -1.91 -10.53
CA MET A 53 -3.33 -1.13 -10.51
C MET A 53 -4.25 -1.46 -11.70
N ALA A 54 -3.68 -1.75 -12.88
CA ALA A 54 -4.45 -2.08 -14.07
C ALA A 54 -5.04 -3.51 -14.07
N ALA A 55 -4.48 -4.40 -13.24
CA ALA A 55 -4.88 -5.80 -13.15
C ALA A 55 -4.67 -6.31 -11.71
N PRO A 56 -5.47 -5.83 -10.73
CA PRO A 56 -5.35 -6.25 -9.35
C PRO A 56 -5.75 -7.73 -9.21
N GLY A 57 -4.94 -8.47 -8.47
CA GLY A 57 -5.13 -9.88 -8.17
C GLY A 57 -5.54 -10.13 -6.72
N ASP A 58 -5.20 -11.32 -6.21
CA ASP A 58 -5.58 -11.76 -4.87
C ASP A 58 -4.96 -10.89 -3.76
N VAL A 59 -5.72 -10.72 -2.68
CA VAL A 59 -5.25 -10.08 -1.44
C VAL A 59 -4.22 -10.97 -0.75
N LEU A 60 -3.05 -10.41 -0.50
CA LEU A 60 -1.96 -11.03 0.26
C LEU A 60 -2.11 -10.82 1.75
N GLY A 61 -2.62 -9.65 2.14
CA GLY A 61 -2.91 -9.30 3.52
C GLY A 61 -3.15 -7.82 3.71
N THR A 62 -3.77 -7.48 4.84
CA THR A 62 -4.06 -6.11 5.25
C THR A 62 -3.35 -5.81 6.56
N VAL A 63 -2.64 -4.69 6.62
CA VAL A 63 -1.87 -4.23 7.78
C VAL A 63 -2.35 -2.83 8.15
N THR A 64 -2.44 -2.51 9.43
CA THR A 64 -2.89 -1.19 9.87
C THR A 64 -1.72 -0.30 10.29
N THR A 65 -1.85 1.01 10.03
CA THR A 65 -0.91 2.00 10.57
C THR A 65 -0.93 2.00 12.09
N THR A 66 0.23 2.14 12.72
CA THR A 66 0.37 2.07 14.19
C THR A 66 0.49 3.44 14.85
N VAL A 67 0.59 4.50 14.05
CA VAL A 67 0.71 5.89 14.48
C VAL A 67 -0.29 6.76 13.72
N PRO A 68 -0.77 7.86 14.33
CA PRO A 68 -1.58 8.84 13.59
C PRO A 68 -0.78 9.49 12.48
N LEU A 69 -1.45 9.81 11.37
CA LEU A 69 -0.87 10.52 10.22
C LEU A 69 -1.41 11.94 10.18
N LEU A 70 -0.62 12.89 10.71
CA LEU A 70 -0.88 14.33 10.59
C LEU A 70 -0.62 14.81 9.16
N PRO A 71 -1.10 16.01 8.77
CA PRO A 71 -0.74 16.64 7.49
C PRO A 71 0.76 16.64 7.24
N GLY A 72 1.19 16.09 6.10
CA GLY A 72 2.58 15.93 5.68
C GLY A 72 3.37 14.83 6.41
N ALA A 73 2.75 14.09 7.34
CA ALA A 73 3.40 12.96 8.01
C ALA A 73 3.35 11.70 7.14
N SER A 74 4.27 10.77 7.41
CA SER A 74 4.25 9.43 6.81
C SER A 74 4.64 8.35 7.80
N THR A 75 4.19 7.13 7.53
CA THR A 75 4.59 5.92 8.26
C THR A 75 4.87 4.79 7.26
N VAL A 76 5.60 3.77 7.68
CA VAL A 76 5.80 2.54 6.89
C VAL A 76 5.01 1.41 7.53
N VAL A 77 4.31 0.64 6.70
CA VAL A 77 3.72 -0.65 7.08
C VAL A 77 4.37 -1.75 6.24
N GLU A 78 4.46 -2.95 6.80
CA GLU A 78 5.21 -4.06 6.20
C GLU A 78 4.39 -5.34 6.23
N LEU A 79 4.50 -6.14 5.16
CA LEU A 79 3.91 -7.47 5.05
C LEU A 79 4.95 -8.46 4.52
N ASP A 80 5.14 -9.58 5.22
CA ASP A 80 5.83 -10.74 4.68
C ASP A 80 4.84 -11.53 3.80
N ALA A 81 5.10 -11.61 2.50
CA ALA A 81 4.27 -12.30 1.53
C ALA A 81 4.97 -13.54 0.99
N ALA A 82 4.26 -14.67 0.92
CA ALA A 82 4.75 -15.86 0.25
C ALA A 82 4.79 -15.65 -1.27
N LEU A 83 5.86 -16.14 -1.90
CA LEU A 83 5.96 -16.20 -3.34
C LEU A 83 5.42 -17.54 -3.84
N GLU A 84 4.32 -17.48 -4.59
CA GLU A 84 3.70 -18.60 -5.30
C GLU A 84 3.64 -18.26 -6.79
N GLY A 85 3.81 -19.28 -7.64
CA GLY A 85 3.87 -19.12 -9.09
C GLY A 85 5.24 -18.73 -9.62
N ASP A 86 5.28 -18.30 -10.87
CA ASP A 86 6.50 -17.96 -11.61
C ASP A 86 6.68 -16.43 -11.70
N ALA A 87 7.94 -15.98 -11.67
CA ALA A 87 8.32 -14.59 -11.89
C ALA A 87 8.11 -14.17 -13.38
N PRO A 88 8.00 -12.87 -13.70
CA PRO A 88 8.08 -11.73 -12.78
C PRO A 88 6.80 -11.54 -11.95
N PHE A 89 6.97 -11.15 -10.69
CA PHE A 89 5.89 -10.82 -9.79
C PHE A 89 5.55 -9.32 -9.87
N ALA A 90 4.29 -9.00 -9.60
CA ALA A 90 3.82 -7.65 -9.39
C ALA A 90 3.02 -7.57 -8.08
N PHE A 91 3.11 -6.42 -7.42
CA PHE A 91 2.44 -6.13 -6.16
C PHE A 91 1.81 -4.75 -6.19
N LEU A 92 0.63 -4.66 -5.62
CA LEU A 92 -0.14 -3.44 -5.44
C LEU A 92 -0.35 -3.20 -3.94
N ALA A 93 -0.21 -1.96 -3.50
CA ALA A 93 -0.62 -1.51 -2.18
C ALA A 93 -1.69 -0.42 -2.32
N THR A 94 -2.76 -0.54 -1.53
CA THR A 94 -3.84 0.45 -1.45
C THR A 94 -4.01 0.87 0.01
N VAL A 95 -3.87 2.16 0.32
CA VAL A 95 -4.18 2.71 1.65
C VAL A 95 -5.68 2.99 1.78
N ASP A 96 -6.15 2.94 3.02
CA ASP A 96 -7.56 3.11 3.42
C ASP A 96 -8.48 2.00 2.91
N ASP A 97 -7.92 0.91 2.39
CA ASP A 97 -8.68 -0.24 1.91
C ASP A 97 -8.62 -1.42 2.90
N ASP A 98 -9.78 -1.90 3.34
CA ASP A 98 -9.96 -3.01 4.28
C ASP A 98 -9.82 -4.42 3.67
N GLY A 99 -9.47 -4.49 2.38
CA GLY A 99 -9.36 -5.72 1.60
C GLY A 99 -10.62 -6.07 0.81
N ALA A 100 -11.75 -5.41 1.08
CA ALA A 100 -13.00 -5.56 0.33
C ALA A 100 -13.23 -4.45 -0.72
N GLY A 101 -12.27 -3.53 -0.91
CA GLY A 101 -12.41 -2.38 -1.79
C GLY A 101 -13.14 -1.20 -1.14
N ALA A 102 -13.21 -1.16 0.20
CA ALA A 102 -13.95 -0.15 0.94
C ALA A 102 -13.01 0.77 1.72
N GLY A 103 -13.12 2.08 1.42
CA GLY A 103 -12.57 3.19 2.21
C GLY A 103 -13.19 3.30 3.60
N LEU A 104 -12.39 3.62 4.62
CA LEU A 104 -12.86 3.94 5.98
C LEU A 104 -12.78 5.43 6.30
N THR A 105 -11.92 6.15 5.61
CA THR A 105 -11.68 7.57 5.72
C THR A 105 -12.40 8.26 4.55
N VAL A 106 -12.89 9.49 4.78
CA VAL A 106 -13.38 10.32 3.69
C VAL A 106 -12.30 11.34 3.39
N GLU A 107 -11.78 11.30 2.19
CA GLU A 107 -10.57 11.99 1.76
C GLU A 107 -10.90 13.16 0.81
N CYS A 108 -9.94 14.03 0.54
CA CYS A 108 -10.14 15.06 -0.48
C CYS A 108 -9.92 14.55 -1.90
N ASP A 109 -9.02 13.59 -2.08
CA ASP A 109 -8.89 12.74 -3.25
C ASP A 109 -8.95 11.27 -2.80
N GLU A 110 -9.77 10.46 -3.45
CA GLU A 110 -9.92 9.02 -3.17
C GLU A 110 -9.33 8.18 -4.31
N ASP A 111 -8.83 8.86 -5.35
CA ASP A 111 -8.34 8.23 -6.58
C ASP A 111 -6.79 8.08 -6.58
N ASP A 112 -6.10 8.49 -5.50
CA ASP A 112 -4.62 8.48 -5.39
C ASP A 112 -4.06 7.60 -4.25
N ASN A 113 -4.91 6.73 -3.68
CA ASN A 113 -4.59 5.81 -2.58
C ASN A 113 -3.70 4.62 -2.97
N GLU A 114 -3.24 4.52 -4.22
CA GLU A 114 -2.64 3.30 -4.78
C GLU A 114 -1.21 3.50 -5.29
N ALA A 115 -0.37 2.48 -5.11
CA ALA A 115 0.89 2.34 -5.82
C ALA A 115 1.19 0.87 -6.12
N ASP A 116 1.73 0.58 -7.29
CA ASP A 116 2.20 -0.76 -7.66
C ASP A 116 3.67 -0.80 -8.05
N ILE A 117 4.22 -2.01 -7.99
CA ILE A 117 5.55 -2.36 -8.45
C ILE A 117 5.47 -3.67 -9.23
N ASP A 118 6.09 -3.71 -10.41
CA ASP A 118 6.12 -4.87 -11.29
C ASP A 118 7.57 -5.33 -11.55
N GLY A 119 7.72 -6.39 -12.36
CA GLY A 119 9.04 -6.87 -12.77
C GLY A 119 9.87 -7.46 -11.64
N VAL A 120 9.27 -7.81 -10.50
CA VAL A 120 9.99 -8.33 -9.34
C VAL A 120 10.43 -9.77 -9.62
N ASP A 121 11.73 -10.01 -9.58
CA ASP A 121 12.32 -11.32 -9.78
C ASP A 121 13.25 -11.67 -8.61
N CYS A 122 13.39 -12.96 -8.31
CA CYS A 122 14.31 -13.47 -7.31
C CYS A 122 15.69 -13.84 -7.91
N ASP A 123 15.89 -13.67 -9.21
CA ASP A 123 17.19 -13.83 -9.86
C ASP A 123 18.12 -12.65 -9.48
N ILE A 124 18.73 -12.77 -8.32
CA ILE A 124 19.77 -11.87 -7.83
C ILE A 124 21.09 -12.12 -8.58
N LEU A 125 21.13 -11.79 -9.88
CA LEU A 125 22.36 -11.78 -10.63
C LEU A 125 23.25 -10.64 -10.14
N PHE A 126 24.28 -10.98 -9.37
CA PHE A 126 25.40 -10.09 -9.01
C PHE A 126 26.36 -9.90 -10.18
#